data_AF-A0A1E3BB73-F1
#
_entry.id   AF-A0A1E3BB73-F1
#
_cell.length_a   1.000
_cell.length_b   1.000
_cell.length_c   1.000
_cell.angle_alpha   90.00
_cell.angle_beta   90.00
_cell.angle_gamma   90.00
#
_symmetry.space_group_name_H-M   'P 1'
#
loop_
_entity.id
_entity.type
_entity.pdbx_description
1 polymer ?
#
loop_
_entity_poly.entity_id
_entity_poly.type
_entity_poly.pdbx_seq_one_letter_code
_entity_poly.pdbx_strand_id
1 'polypeptide(L)'
;MTHEVQIVHLNDDIEHLHILESGMGMDAMRVFMQGCRTLRMFNYTFGKVRDLEEHFRPQEAVKELQRHIDTLEELTMLYNDDHVKLPLYDLTAREWYMGTELRQFTKLKKLRSGMHSLLGLLHPQSDAMEAYPTNPQADKERPELVDVLPTSIEQLTILYADARIIPHLQKVGDVREKQFPNLKKVIVGFCSESTEKDVQLEIPGLELVVLYQTQEEREAYVNGRERYSWVGSPVFRD
;
A
#
# COMPACT_ATOMS: atom_id res chain seq x y z
N MET A 1 -5.80 -29.42 -7.51
CA MET A 1 -4.86 -29.64 -6.38
C MET A 1 -5.37 -28.82 -5.22
N THR A 2 -6.02 -29.48 -4.27
CA THR A 2 -6.48 -28.91 -3.01
C THR A 2 -5.25 -28.68 -2.13
N HIS A 3 -4.93 -27.41 -1.84
CA HIS A 3 -3.94 -27.08 -0.83
C HIS A 3 -4.63 -27.19 0.52
N GLU A 4 -4.36 -28.29 1.21
CA GLU A 4 -4.79 -28.50 2.59
C GLU A 4 -3.94 -27.57 3.48
N VAL A 5 -4.53 -26.45 3.91
CA VAL A 5 -3.90 -25.57 4.90
C VAL A 5 -4.05 -26.25 6.25
N GLN A 6 -3.02 -26.98 6.68
CA GLN A 6 -2.90 -27.39 8.08
C GLN A 6 -2.67 -26.15 8.93
N ILE A 7 -3.73 -25.69 9.61
CA ILE A 7 -3.65 -24.66 10.64
C ILE A 7 -2.99 -25.31 11.86
N VAL A 8 -1.67 -25.17 11.94
CA VAL A 8 -0.95 -25.33 13.21
C VAL A 8 -1.50 -24.26 14.14
N HIS A 9 -1.88 -24.63 15.37
CA HIS A 9 -2.30 -23.67 16.40
C HIS A 9 -1.30 -22.51 16.45
N LEU A 10 -1.70 -21.33 15.96
CA LEU A 10 -0.95 -20.09 16.16
C LEU A 10 -1.20 -19.66 17.61
N ASN A 11 -0.50 -20.32 18.54
CA ASN A 11 -0.56 -20.07 19.98
C ASN A 11 0.58 -19.18 20.48
N ASP A 12 1.35 -18.59 19.56
CA ASP A 12 2.58 -17.86 19.85
C ASP A 12 2.44 -16.35 19.62
N ASP A 13 3.30 -15.61 20.32
CA ASP A 13 3.53 -14.16 20.23
C ASP A 13 4.10 -13.77 18.85
N ILE A 14 3.37 -14.03 17.76
CA ILE A 14 3.79 -13.66 16.41
C ILE A 14 3.69 -12.14 16.28
N GLU A 15 4.82 -11.48 16.49
CA GLU A 15 4.94 -10.03 16.30
C GLU A 15 5.07 -9.64 14.83
N HIS A 16 5.67 -10.49 13.99
CA HIS A 16 5.97 -10.17 12.59
C HIS A 16 5.41 -11.22 11.63
N LEU A 17 4.58 -10.80 10.68
CA LEU A 17 4.01 -11.66 9.66
C LEU A 17 4.34 -11.12 8.27
N HIS A 18 4.99 -11.96 7.45
CA HIS A 18 5.34 -11.66 6.07
C HIS A 18 4.64 -12.67 5.15
N ILE A 19 3.82 -12.16 4.24
CA ILE A 19 3.12 -12.93 3.23
C ILE A 19 3.48 -12.32 1.87
N LEU A 20 4.42 -12.94 1.17
CA LEU A 20 4.98 -12.40 -0.06
C LEU A 20 4.47 -13.20 -1.26
N GLU A 21 4.20 -12.50 -2.36
CA GLU A 21 3.79 -13.08 -3.65
C GLU A 21 2.62 -14.05 -3.50
N SER A 22 1.55 -13.59 -2.85
CA SER A 22 0.43 -14.46 -2.46
C SER A 22 -0.91 -13.94 -2.97
N GLY A 23 -1.75 -14.84 -3.49
CA GLY A 23 -3.18 -14.64 -3.71
C GLY A 23 -4.03 -15.05 -2.52
N MET A 24 -3.64 -14.67 -1.31
CA MET A 24 -4.33 -15.08 -0.10
C MET A 24 -5.80 -14.61 -0.12
N GLY A 25 -6.73 -15.54 0.07
CA GLY A 25 -8.15 -15.25 0.21
C GLY A 25 -8.52 -14.70 1.59
N MET A 26 -9.74 -14.15 1.70
CA MET A 26 -10.25 -13.54 2.91
C MET A 26 -10.31 -14.47 4.13
N ASP A 27 -10.67 -15.73 3.93
CA ASP A 27 -10.78 -16.69 5.03
C ASP A 27 -9.42 -16.98 5.67
N ALA A 28 -8.37 -17.13 4.85
CA ALA A 28 -7.01 -17.32 5.33
C ALA A 28 -6.51 -16.06 6.08
N MET A 29 -6.77 -14.86 5.54
CA MET A 29 -6.44 -13.60 6.21
C MET A 29 -7.07 -13.53 7.61
N ARG A 30 -8.37 -13.84 7.70
CA ARG A 30 -9.10 -13.84 8.98
C ARG A 30 -8.49 -14.80 9.99
N VAL A 31 -8.11 -16.01 9.56
CA VAL A 31 -7.46 -17.00 10.44
C VAL A 31 -6.13 -16.46 10.98
N PHE A 32 -5.27 -15.89 10.12
CA PHE A 32 -4.00 -15.32 10.57
C PHE A 32 -4.20 -14.15 11.54
N MET A 33 -5.11 -13.22 11.22
CA MET A 33 -5.37 -12.06 12.09
C MET A 33 -5.96 -12.46 13.45
N GLN A 34 -6.67 -13.59 13.53
CA GLN A 34 -7.17 -14.17 14.77
C GLN A 34 -6.09 -14.86 15.61
N GLY A 35 -5.13 -15.51 14.94
CA GLY A 35 -4.03 -16.21 15.61
C GLY A 35 -2.93 -15.28 16.14
N CYS A 36 -2.56 -14.25 15.38
CA CYS A 36 -1.42 -13.39 15.72
C CYS A 36 -1.81 -12.26 16.69
N ARG A 37 -1.94 -12.53 18.00
CA ARG A 37 -2.48 -11.57 18.98
C ARG A 37 -1.57 -10.38 19.30
N THR A 38 -0.27 -10.51 19.07
CA THR A 38 0.74 -9.48 19.38
C THR A 38 1.33 -8.86 18.12
N LEU A 39 0.60 -8.89 17.00
CA LEU A 39 1.10 -8.47 15.71
C LEU A 39 1.51 -6.99 15.72
N ARG A 40 2.79 -6.74 15.41
CA ARG A 40 3.43 -5.42 15.29
C ARG A 40 3.84 -5.11 13.86
N MET A 41 4.09 -6.11 13.04
CA MET A 41 4.47 -5.94 11.63
C MET A 41 3.66 -6.86 10.73
N PHE A 42 2.98 -6.29 9.74
CA PHE A 42 2.29 -7.04 8.69
C PHE A 42 2.78 -6.59 7.33
N ASN A 43 3.39 -7.51 6.59
CA ASN A 43 3.88 -7.25 5.24
C ASN A 43 3.22 -8.18 4.25
N TYR A 44 2.50 -7.61 3.31
CA TYR A 44 1.81 -8.33 2.25
C TYR A 44 2.24 -7.81 0.87
N THR A 45 2.63 -8.74 -0.01
CA THR A 45 2.76 -8.46 -1.45
C THR A 45 1.89 -9.41 -2.26
N PHE A 46 1.09 -8.85 -3.16
CA PHE A 46 0.25 -9.60 -4.08
C PHE A 46 1.09 -10.15 -5.22
N GLY A 47 0.97 -11.45 -5.52
CA GLY A 47 1.67 -12.05 -6.65
C GLY A 47 1.32 -13.52 -6.86
N LYS A 48 1.76 -14.10 -7.98
CA LYS A 48 1.62 -15.53 -8.33
C LYS A 48 0.18 -16.08 -8.28
N VAL A 49 -0.79 -15.25 -8.64
CA VAL A 49 -2.22 -15.64 -8.68
C VAL A 49 -2.60 -15.97 -10.11
N ARG A 50 -3.33 -17.08 -10.32
CA ARG A 50 -3.93 -17.34 -11.64
C ARG A 50 -5.12 -16.40 -11.82
N ASP A 51 -5.37 -15.99 -13.06
CA ASP A 51 -6.57 -15.21 -13.38
C ASP A 51 -7.81 -15.85 -12.75
N LEU A 52 -8.64 -15.04 -12.09
CA LEU A 52 -9.91 -15.40 -11.43
C LEU A 52 -9.84 -16.05 -10.04
N GLU A 53 -8.66 -16.23 -9.41
CA GLU A 53 -8.62 -16.66 -8.01
C GLU A 53 -8.99 -15.51 -7.05
N GLU A 54 -9.91 -15.80 -6.12
CA GLU A 54 -10.33 -14.87 -5.09
C GLU A 54 -9.19 -14.57 -4.12
N HIS A 55 -8.95 -13.28 -3.90
CA HIS A 55 -7.97 -12.77 -2.95
C HIS A 55 -8.62 -11.63 -2.16
N PHE A 56 -8.11 -11.38 -0.95
CA PHE A 56 -8.59 -10.23 -0.20
C PHE A 56 -8.20 -8.92 -0.88
N ARG A 57 -9.00 -7.89 -0.67
CA ARG A 57 -8.74 -6.53 -1.16
C ARG A 57 -8.21 -5.63 -0.03
N PRO A 58 -7.53 -4.51 -0.36
CA PRO A 58 -6.93 -3.64 0.64
C PRO A 58 -7.87 -3.20 1.77
N GLN A 59 -9.11 -2.81 1.47
CA GLN A 59 -10.05 -2.39 2.51
C GLN A 59 -10.43 -3.54 3.44
N GLU A 60 -10.57 -4.74 2.90
CA GLU A 60 -10.91 -5.93 3.69
C GLU A 60 -9.76 -6.32 4.62
N ALA A 61 -8.52 -6.20 4.14
CA ALA A 61 -7.34 -6.38 4.98
C ALA A 61 -7.32 -5.42 6.17
N VAL A 62 -7.61 -4.13 5.94
CA VAL A 62 -7.67 -3.13 7.01
C VAL A 62 -8.74 -3.47 8.04
N LYS A 63 -9.92 -3.94 7.61
CA LYS A 63 -10.99 -4.38 8.53
C LYS A 63 -10.53 -5.53 9.43
N GLU A 64 -9.85 -6.53 8.88
CA GLU A 64 -9.33 -7.65 9.70
C GLU A 64 -8.17 -7.21 10.61
N LEU A 65 -7.33 -6.26 10.15
CA LEU A 65 -6.25 -5.65 10.93
C LEU A 65 -6.74 -4.74 12.07
N GLN A 66 -8.02 -4.36 12.13
CA GLN A 66 -8.56 -3.52 13.22
C GLN A 66 -8.35 -4.11 14.62
N ARG A 67 -8.17 -5.43 14.71
CA ARG A 67 -7.82 -6.13 15.96
C ARG A 67 -6.46 -5.70 16.53
N HIS A 68 -5.60 -5.12 15.69
CA HIS A 68 -4.23 -4.72 15.98
C HIS A 68 -4.03 -3.20 15.97
N ILE A 69 -5.11 -2.42 16.13
CA ILE A 69 -5.08 -0.95 16.16
C ILE A 69 -4.05 -0.40 17.15
N ASP A 70 -3.87 -1.06 18.30
CA ASP A 70 -2.98 -0.63 19.38
C ASP A 70 -1.64 -1.40 19.42
N THR A 71 -1.36 -2.25 18.43
CA THR A 71 -0.13 -3.05 18.38
C THR A 71 0.63 -2.93 17.07
N LEU A 72 -0.06 -2.75 15.94
CA LEU A 72 0.56 -2.67 14.62
C LEU A 72 1.41 -1.41 14.48
N GLU A 73 2.71 -1.59 14.26
CA GLU A 73 3.71 -0.55 14.09
C GLU A 73 4.15 -0.38 12.62
N GLU A 74 4.13 -1.46 11.85
CA GLU A 74 4.52 -1.45 10.43
C GLU A 74 3.51 -2.19 9.55
N LEU A 75 3.07 -1.53 8.48
CA LEU A 75 2.18 -2.09 7.47
C LEU A 75 2.79 -1.93 6.08
N THR A 76 3.03 -3.04 5.41
CA THR A 76 3.31 -3.07 3.96
C THR A 76 2.16 -3.77 3.25
N MET A 77 1.58 -3.10 2.26
CA MET A 77 0.51 -3.64 1.45
C MET A 77 0.72 -3.21 0.00
N LEU A 78 1.38 -4.08 -0.77
CA LEU A 78 1.75 -3.82 -2.16
C LEU A 78 0.99 -4.75 -3.08
N TYR A 79 0.14 -4.16 -3.91
CA TYR A 79 -0.50 -4.87 -5.01
C TYR A 79 0.30 -4.63 -6.28
N ASN A 80 0.39 -5.65 -7.14
CA ASN A 80 0.84 -5.43 -8.50
C ASN A 80 -0.32 -4.78 -9.25
N ASP A 81 -0.41 -3.45 -9.15
CA ASP A 81 -1.51 -2.67 -9.75
C ASP A 81 -1.72 -3.04 -11.23
N ASP A 82 -0.64 -3.35 -11.96
CA ASP A 82 -0.64 -3.73 -13.39
C ASP A 82 -1.37 -5.05 -13.63
N HIS A 83 -1.24 -6.01 -12.71
CA HIS A 83 -1.91 -7.31 -12.79
C HIS A 83 -3.38 -7.24 -12.36
N VAL A 84 -3.71 -6.34 -11.43
CA VAL A 84 -5.09 -6.13 -10.98
C VAL A 84 -5.90 -5.36 -12.05
N LYS A 85 -5.22 -4.65 -12.96
CA LYS A 85 -5.79 -3.83 -14.04
C LYS A 85 -6.51 -4.58 -15.18
N LEU A 86 -6.87 -5.84 -14.99
CA LEU A 86 -7.67 -6.58 -15.97
C LEU A 86 -9.10 -6.01 -16.09
N PRO A 87 -9.70 -5.97 -17.30
CA PRO A 87 -11.02 -5.38 -17.56
C PRO A 87 -12.19 -5.97 -16.75
N LEU A 88 -11.94 -7.06 -16.03
CA LEU A 88 -12.93 -7.82 -15.26
C LEU A 88 -13.20 -7.21 -13.88
N TYR A 89 -12.38 -6.27 -13.40
CA TYR A 89 -12.52 -5.68 -12.08
C TYR A 89 -12.95 -4.21 -12.16
N ASP A 90 -13.92 -3.83 -11.32
CA ASP A 90 -14.17 -2.42 -11.01
C ASP A 90 -13.12 -1.93 -10.02
N LEU A 91 -12.02 -1.39 -10.54
CA LEU A 91 -10.89 -0.89 -9.75
C LEU A 91 -11.16 0.45 -9.07
N THR A 92 -12.31 1.06 -9.35
CA THR A 92 -12.77 2.27 -8.67
C THR A 92 -13.53 1.94 -7.41
N ALA A 93 -13.96 0.68 -7.23
CA ALA A 93 -14.69 0.25 -6.06
C ALA A 93 -13.89 0.49 -4.77
N ARG A 94 -14.60 0.94 -3.73
CA ARG A 94 -14.08 1.30 -2.40
C ARG A 94 -13.16 0.25 -1.78
N GLU A 95 -13.37 -1.01 -2.13
CA GLU A 95 -12.67 -2.16 -1.58
C GLU A 95 -11.19 -2.22 -2.03
N TRP A 96 -10.85 -1.56 -3.14
CA TRP A 96 -9.51 -1.53 -3.72
C TRP A 96 -8.56 -0.52 -3.08
N TYR A 97 -9.00 0.22 -2.07
CA TYR A 97 -8.13 1.08 -1.29
C TYR A 97 -8.40 1.00 0.21
N MET A 98 -7.33 1.13 1.00
CA MET A 98 -7.34 0.89 2.45
C MET A 98 -8.32 1.79 3.20
N GLY A 99 -8.46 3.04 2.78
CA GLY A 99 -9.46 3.95 3.33
C GLY A 99 -9.11 4.65 4.63
N THR A 100 -10.05 5.45 5.14
CA THR A 100 -9.88 6.29 6.34
C THR A 100 -9.79 5.49 7.65
N GLU A 101 -10.10 4.20 7.62
CA GLU A 101 -10.01 3.30 8.77
C GLU A 101 -8.58 3.15 9.28
N LEU A 102 -7.57 3.35 8.41
CA LEU A 102 -6.16 3.41 8.82
C LEU A 102 -5.86 4.49 9.87
N ARG A 103 -6.66 5.57 9.91
CA ARG A 103 -6.50 6.65 10.89
C ARG A 103 -6.68 6.20 12.33
N GLN A 104 -7.37 5.08 12.54
CA GLN A 104 -7.65 4.56 13.89
C GLN A 104 -6.43 3.89 14.53
N PHE A 105 -5.43 3.48 13.73
CA PHE A 105 -4.24 2.77 14.23
C PHE A 105 -3.36 3.73 15.05
N THR A 106 -3.21 3.46 16.33
CA THR A 106 -2.57 4.39 17.29
C THR A 106 -1.05 4.20 17.36
N LYS A 107 -0.54 3.06 16.89
CA LYS A 107 0.89 2.73 16.88
C LYS A 107 1.52 2.60 15.50
N LEU A 108 0.76 2.77 14.42
CA LEU A 108 1.27 2.58 13.07
C LEU A 108 2.26 3.71 12.71
N LYS A 109 3.54 3.37 12.64
CA LYS A 109 4.66 4.28 12.40
C LYS A 109 5.16 4.22 10.96
N LYS A 110 5.12 3.05 10.32
CA LYS A 110 5.58 2.88 8.94
C LYS A 110 4.47 2.31 8.07
N LEU A 111 4.16 3.03 6.99
CA LEU A 111 3.20 2.59 5.98
C LEU A 111 3.88 2.52 4.62
N ARG A 112 3.82 1.37 3.97
CA ARG A 112 4.32 1.15 2.60
C ARG A 112 3.17 0.63 1.74
N SER A 113 2.81 1.34 0.68
CA SER A 113 1.72 0.90 -0.20
C SER A 113 1.86 1.42 -1.62
N GLY A 114 1.17 0.79 -2.56
CA GLY A 114 0.96 1.34 -3.89
C GLY A 114 -0.01 2.52 -3.83
N MET A 115 0.13 3.48 -4.75
CA MET A 115 -0.77 4.63 -4.85
C MET A 115 -2.24 4.20 -5.00
N HIS A 116 -2.52 3.12 -5.75
CA HIS A 116 -3.88 2.60 -5.92
C HIS A 116 -4.41 1.99 -4.62
N SER A 117 -3.66 1.09 -3.99
CA SER A 117 -4.07 0.45 -2.72
C SER A 117 -4.24 1.45 -1.57
N LEU A 118 -3.56 2.60 -1.62
CA LEU A 118 -3.68 3.63 -0.60
C LEU A 118 -4.86 4.58 -0.84
N LEU A 119 -5.00 5.08 -2.08
CA LEU A 119 -5.91 6.20 -2.40
C LEU A 119 -6.93 5.90 -3.50
N GLY A 120 -6.92 4.73 -4.13
CA GLY A 120 -7.77 4.45 -5.29
C GLY A 120 -7.30 5.16 -6.58
N LEU A 121 -6.08 5.71 -6.59
CA LEU A 121 -5.51 6.43 -7.74
C LEU A 121 -4.68 5.47 -8.60
N LEU A 122 -5.13 5.22 -9.84
CA LEU A 122 -4.47 4.32 -10.79
C LEU A 122 -3.75 5.09 -11.88
N HIS A 123 -2.44 4.92 -12.03
CA HIS A 123 -1.69 5.60 -13.10
C HIS A 123 -2.08 5.10 -14.50
N PRO A 124 -2.10 5.99 -15.52
CA PRO A 124 -2.34 5.59 -16.90
C PRO A 124 -1.28 4.58 -17.35
N GLN A 125 -1.69 3.56 -18.10
CA GLN A 125 -0.78 2.53 -18.62
C GLN A 125 -0.89 2.29 -20.12
N SER A 126 -2.06 2.52 -20.70
CA SER A 126 -2.26 2.40 -22.14
C SER A 126 -3.54 3.10 -22.59
N ASP A 127 -3.62 3.38 -23.89
CA ASP A 127 -4.85 3.84 -24.56
C ASP A 127 -6.02 2.84 -24.36
N ALA A 128 -5.74 1.57 -24.09
CA ALA A 128 -6.75 0.54 -23.86
C ALA A 128 -7.45 0.62 -22.49
N MET A 129 -6.95 1.46 -21.56
CA MET A 129 -7.58 1.75 -20.27
C MET A 129 -8.43 3.03 -20.28
N GLU A 130 -8.91 3.46 -21.47
CA GLU A 130 -9.88 4.57 -21.68
C GLU A 130 -11.12 4.52 -20.77
N ALA A 131 -11.45 3.35 -20.21
CA ALA A 131 -12.57 3.16 -19.29
C ALA A 131 -12.33 3.66 -17.85
N TYR A 132 -11.09 4.00 -17.47
CA TYR A 132 -10.85 4.61 -16.16
C TYR A 132 -11.27 6.08 -16.20
N PRO A 133 -12.01 6.60 -15.20
CA PRO A 133 -12.41 7.99 -15.21
C PRO A 133 -11.17 8.87 -15.33
N THR A 134 -11.09 9.61 -16.43
CA THR A 134 -10.03 10.58 -16.75
C THR A 134 -9.87 11.61 -15.64
N ASN A 135 -10.92 11.79 -14.84
CA ASN A 135 -10.92 12.59 -13.63
C ASN A 135 -11.23 11.74 -12.38
N PRO A 136 -10.20 11.21 -11.68
CA PRO A 136 -10.39 10.55 -10.39
C PRO A 136 -11.01 11.45 -9.30
N GLN A 137 -11.08 12.77 -9.50
CA GLN A 137 -11.80 13.70 -8.61
C GLN A 137 -13.31 13.78 -8.86
N ALA A 138 -13.83 13.13 -9.92
CA ALA A 138 -15.28 13.02 -10.13
C ALA A 138 -15.92 12.09 -9.08
N ASP A 139 -15.13 11.22 -8.47
CA ASP A 139 -15.50 10.35 -7.37
C ASP A 139 -15.29 11.08 -6.03
N LYS A 140 -16.35 11.76 -5.58
CA LYS A 140 -16.34 12.54 -4.32
C LYS A 140 -16.20 11.69 -3.06
N GLU A 141 -16.26 10.36 -3.16
CA GLU A 141 -16.16 9.45 -2.02
C GLU A 141 -14.73 9.00 -1.73
N ARG A 142 -13.78 9.31 -2.63
CA ARG A 142 -12.38 8.96 -2.46
C ARG A 142 -11.70 9.84 -1.41
N PRO A 143 -11.05 9.25 -0.41
CA PRO A 143 -10.39 10.02 0.63
C PRO A 143 -9.12 10.69 0.10
N GLU A 144 -8.76 11.82 0.70
CA GLU A 144 -7.43 12.38 0.49
C GLU A 144 -6.42 11.69 1.41
N LEU A 145 -5.14 11.78 1.07
CA LEU A 145 -4.07 11.21 1.89
C LEU A 145 -4.11 11.69 3.36
N VAL A 146 -4.47 12.95 3.59
CA VAL A 146 -4.61 13.51 4.94
C VAL A 146 -5.75 12.88 5.75
N ASP A 147 -6.76 12.29 5.09
CA ASP A 147 -7.87 11.61 5.75
C ASP A 147 -7.56 10.14 6.05
N VAL A 148 -6.56 9.58 5.38
CA VAL A 148 -6.17 8.17 5.46
C VAL A 148 -5.11 7.93 6.54
N LEU A 149 -4.11 8.81 6.64
CA LEU A 149 -2.94 8.57 7.49
C LEU A 149 -3.28 8.63 9.00
N PRO A 150 -2.73 7.72 9.82
CA PRO A 150 -2.79 7.83 11.26
C PRO A 150 -1.86 8.94 11.78
N THR A 151 -2.20 9.53 12.92
CA THR A 151 -1.39 10.59 13.56
C THR A 151 -0.04 10.07 14.08
N SER A 152 0.09 8.75 14.27
CA SER A 152 1.31 8.08 14.72
C SER A 152 2.36 7.89 13.62
N ILE A 153 2.03 8.20 12.36
CA ILE A 153 2.91 7.91 11.23
C ILE A 153 4.24 8.66 11.34
N GLU A 154 5.33 7.94 11.11
CA GLU A 154 6.71 8.45 11.10
C GLU A 154 7.32 8.39 9.69
N GLN A 155 6.97 7.34 8.92
CA GLN A 155 7.48 7.10 7.58
C GLN A 155 6.37 6.61 6.65
N LEU A 156 6.28 7.25 5.48
CA LEU A 156 5.34 6.88 4.42
C LEU A 156 6.09 6.56 3.14
N THR A 157 5.86 5.38 2.58
CA THR A 157 6.33 4.98 1.27
C THR A 157 5.15 4.76 0.34
N ILE A 158 5.15 5.49 -0.79
CA ILE A 158 4.16 5.32 -1.86
C ILE A 158 4.89 4.85 -3.11
N LEU A 159 4.60 3.63 -3.55
CA LEU A 159 5.12 3.06 -4.80
C LEU A 159 4.06 3.14 -5.89
N TYR A 160 4.45 2.84 -7.14
CA TYR A 160 3.53 2.83 -8.28
C TYR A 160 2.79 4.18 -8.47
N ALA A 161 3.46 5.28 -8.14
CA ALA A 161 2.88 6.61 -8.15
C ALA A 161 3.03 7.29 -9.52
N ASP A 162 2.16 8.26 -9.79
CA ASP A 162 2.36 9.26 -10.84
C ASP A 162 2.14 10.67 -10.28
N ALA A 163 2.19 11.67 -11.16
CA ALA A 163 2.05 13.08 -10.78
C ALA A 163 0.79 13.41 -9.97
N ARG A 164 -0.26 12.57 -9.99
CA ARG A 164 -1.49 12.82 -9.21
C ARG A 164 -1.30 12.67 -7.71
N ILE A 165 -0.21 12.04 -7.24
CA ILE A 165 0.10 12.00 -5.79
C ILE A 165 0.61 13.33 -5.25
N ILE A 166 1.16 14.19 -6.10
CA ILE A 166 1.80 15.47 -5.73
C ILE A 166 0.87 16.37 -4.91
N PRO A 167 -0.36 16.70 -5.35
CA PRO A 167 -1.27 17.56 -4.57
C PRO A 167 -1.62 16.95 -3.20
N HIS A 168 -1.72 15.62 -3.09
CA HIS A 168 -1.96 14.95 -1.82
C HIS A 168 -0.77 15.10 -0.86
N LEU A 169 0.46 14.98 -1.36
CA LEU A 169 1.68 15.16 -0.58
C LEU A 169 1.89 16.61 -0.15
N GLN A 170 1.60 17.58 -1.03
CA GLN A 170 1.61 19.00 -0.69
C GLN A 170 0.64 19.29 0.48
N LYS A 171 -0.58 18.75 0.41
CA LYS A 171 -1.57 18.90 1.48
C LYS A 171 -1.11 18.26 2.80
N VAL A 172 -0.44 17.10 2.75
CA VAL A 172 0.21 16.51 3.93
C VAL A 172 1.26 17.47 4.51
N GLY A 173 2.06 18.11 3.65
CA GLY A 173 3.00 19.15 4.05
C GLY A 173 2.35 20.31 4.79
N ASP A 174 1.25 20.84 4.26
CA ASP A 174 0.52 21.97 4.83
C ASP A 174 -0.03 21.71 6.24
N VAL A 175 -0.41 20.45 6.52
CA VAL A 175 -1.03 20.06 7.79
C VAL A 175 -0.10 19.26 8.72
N ARG A 176 1.14 18.97 8.29
CA ARG A 176 2.05 18.03 8.96
C ARG A 176 2.20 18.34 10.45
N GLU A 177 2.55 19.57 10.79
CA GLU A 177 2.84 19.93 12.19
C GLU A 177 1.64 19.73 13.12
N LYS A 178 0.42 19.90 12.59
CA LYS A 178 -0.83 19.76 13.35
C LYS A 178 -1.35 18.32 13.38
N GLN A 179 -1.27 17.60 12.26
CA GLN A 179 -1.94 16.30 12.08
C GLN A 179 -0.98 15.12 12.12
N PHE A 180 0.27 15.30 11.66
CA PHE A 180 1.28 14.26 11.53
C PHE A 180 2.61 14.72 12.13
N PRO A 181 2.65 15.11 13.42
CA PRO A 181 3.83 15.75 14.02
C PRO A 181 5.07 14.84 14.05
N ASN A 182 4.89 13.53 13.92
CA ASN A 182 5.97 12.55 13.92
C ASN A 182 6.46 12.17 12.53
N LEU A 183 5.78 12.61 11.46
CA LEU A 183 6.12 12.27 10.09
C LEU A 183 7.44 12.95 9.69
N LYS A 184 8.49 12.14 9.52
CA LYS A 184 9.85 12.60 9.24
C LYS A 184 10.29 12.28 7.82
N LYS A 185 9.79 11.18 7.25
CA LYS A 185 10.27 10.65 5.98
C LYS A 185 9.13 10.26 5.05
N VAL A 186 9.22 10.72 3.80
CA VAL A 186 8.36 10.30 2.70
C VAL A 186 9.22 9.78 1.56
N ILE A 187 8.90 8.59 1.08
CA ILE A 187 9.52 7.98 -0.09
C ILE A 187 8.46 7.84 -1.17
N VAL A 188 8.72 8.36 -2.37
CA VAL A 188 7.81 8.25 -3.52
C VAL A 188 8.53 7.55 -4.66
N GLY A 189 7.99 6.43 -5.11
CA GLY A 189 8.41 5.72 -6.31
C GLY A 189 7.48 6.05 -7.48
N PHE A 190 7.92 6.97 -8.33
CA PHE A 190 7.21 7.34 -9.55
C PHE A 190 7.42 6.32 -10.67
N CYS A 191 6.35 5.97 -11.37
CA CYS A 191 6.42 5.19 -12.61
C CYS A 191 7.07 6.04 -13.71
N SER A 192 8.22 5.59 -14.21
CA SER A 192 9.04 6.35 -15.17
C SER A 192 8.36 6.58 -16.52
N GLU A 193 7.39 5.73 -16.87
CA GLU A 193 6.63 5.81 -18.12
C GLU A 193 5.45 6.77 -18.05
N SER A 194 5.03 7.18 -16.84
CA SER A 194 3.86 8.04 -16.63
C SER A 194 4.17 9.32 -15.84
N THR A 195 5.45 9.58 -15.55
CA THR A 195 5.88 10.75 -14.77
C THR A 195 7.15 11.35 -15.37
N GLU A 196 7.13 12.66 -15.60
CA GLU A 196 8.30 13.41 -16.05
C GLU A 196 9.40 13.39 -14.98
N LYS A 197 10.68 13.36 -15.39
CA LYS A 197 11.82 13.15 -14.48
C LYS A 197 12.20 14.37 -13.63
N ASP A 198 11.48 15.46 -13.77
CA ASP A 198 11.74 16.79 -13.21
C ASP A 198 10.64 17.26 -12.27
N VAL A 199 9.85 16.35 -11.70
CA VAL A 199 8.89 16.68 -10.64
C VAL A 199 9.61 17.39 -9.49
N GLN A 200 9.29 18.68 -9.32
CA GLN A 200 9.70 19.46 -8.16
C GLN A 200 8.70 19.22 -7.04
N LEU A 201 9.06 18.33 -6.12
CA LEU A 201 8.33 18.11 -4.88
C LEU A 201 9.28 18.43 -3.73
N GLU A 202 8.90 19.41 -2.90
CA GLU A 202 9.59 19.75 -1.67
C GLU A 202 8.56 19.99 -0.58
N ILE A 203 8.81 19.44 0.62
CA ILE A 203 7.96 19.64 1.79
C ILE A 203 8.87 20.13 2.93
N PRO A 204 8.82 21.41 3.32
CA PRO A 204 9.77 21.99 4.28
C PRO A 204 9.78 21.24 5.62
N GLY A 205 10.93 20.73 6.05
CA GLY A 205 11.08 20.00 7.33
C GLY A 205 10.73 18.51 7.25
N LEU A 206 10.60 17.95 6.05
CA LEU A 206 10.39 16.53 5.80
C LEU A 206 11.53 15.98 4.94
N GLU A 207 12.07 14.83 5.30
CA GLU A 207 12.98 14.08 4.42
C GLU A 207 12.16 13.49 3.28
N LEU A 208 12.39 13.96 2.07
CA LEU A 208 11.72 13.47 0.88
C LEU A 208 12.71 12.74 -0.03
N VAL A 209 12.40 11.48 -0.34
CA VAL A 209 13.15 10.66 -1.28
C VAL A 209 12.27 10.37 -2.49
N VAL A 210 12.71 10.83 -3.66
CA VAL A 210 12.01 10.60 -4.93
C VAL A 210 12.79 9.60 -5.77
N LEU A 211 12.12 8.55 -6.23
CA LEU A 211 12.66 7.52 -7.10
C LEU A 211 11.87 7.50 -8.41
N TYR A 212 12.55 7.29 -9.53
CA TYR A 212 11.91 7.01 -10.81
C TYR A 212 12.16 5.55 -11.16
N GLN A 213 11.09 4.77 -11.21
CA GLN A 213 11.12 3.31 -11.29
C GLN A 213 10.63 2.86 -12.66
N THR A 214 11.48 2.09 -13.34
CA THR A 214 11.12 1.32 -14.52
C THR A 214 10.11 0.22 -14.17
N GLN A 215 9.43 -0.34 -15.17
CA GLN A 215 8.52 -1.46 -14.96
C GLN A 215 9.22 -2.65 -14.31
N GLU A 216 10.43 -3.00 -14.75
CA GLU A 216 11.20 -4.11 -14.16
C GLU A 216 11.52 -3.86 -12.67
N GLU A 217 11.92 -2.64 -12.31
CA GLU A 217 12.19 -2.30 -10.91
C GLU A 217 10.92 -2.40 -10.07
N ARG A 218 9.79 -1.90 -10.57
CA ARG A 218 8.48 -2.03 -9.91
C ARG A 218 8.07 -3.47 -9.67
N GLU A 219 8.08 -4.29 -10.71
CA GLU A 219 7.77 -5.72 -10.61
C GLU A 219 8.69 -6.42 -9.60
N ALA A 220 9.97 -6.04 -9.53
CA ALA A 220 10.91 -6.58 -8.56
C ALA A 220 10.63 -6.16 -7.11
N TYR A 221 9.98 -5.01 -6.87
CA TYR A 221 9.52 -4.63 -5.53
C TYR A 221 8.42 -5.56 -5.01
N VAL A 222 7.56 -6.08 -5.88
CA VAL A 222 6.41 -6.92 -5.50
C VAL A 222 6.74 -8.41 -5.55
N ASN A 223 7.51 -8.83 -6.56
CA ASN A 223 7.81 -10.23 -6.90
C ASN A 223 9.24 -10.69 -6.58
N GLY A 224 9.97 -9.94 -5.77
CA GLY A 224 11.26 -10.38 -5.21
C GLY A 224 12.40 -10.60 -6.21
N ARG A 225 13.31 -9.62 -6.32
CA ARG A 225 14.74 -9.83 -6.63
C ARG A 225 15.59 -9.03 -5.65
N GLU A 226 16.62 -9.64 -5.07
CA GLU A 226 17.35 -9.16 -3.86
C GLU A 226 17.87 -7.71 -3.91
N ARG A 227 18.10 -7.11 -5.08
CA ARG A 227 18.60 -5.74 -5.20
C ARG A 227 17.49 -4.67 -5.18
N TYR A 228 16.29 -5.03 -5.62
CA TYR A 228 15.19 -4.10 -5.85
C TYR A 228 13.92 -4.48 -5.10
N SER A 229 13.92 -5.53 -4.26
CA SER A 229 12.80 -5.77 -3.35
C SER A 229 12.80 -4.74 -2.23
N TRP A 230 11.64 -4.43 -1.64
CA TRP A 230 11.61 -3.54 -0.46
C TRP A 230 12.35 -4.15 0.75
N VAL A 231 12.54 -5.48 0.77
CA VAL A 231 13.33 -6.21 1.77
C VAL A 231 14.85 -6.08 1.50
N GLY A 232 15.23 -6.02 0.23
CA GLY A 232 16.62 -6.07 -0.22
C GLY A 232 17.23 -4.72 -0.59
N SER A 233 16.40 -3.76 -0.97
CA SER A 233 16.80 -2.44 -1.42
C SER A 233 17.21 -1.56 -0.23
N PRO A 234 18.42 -0.95 -0.26
CA PRO A 234 18.89 -0.06 0.80
C PRO A 234 17.95 1.11 1.08
N VAL A 235 17.18 1.54 0.07
CA VAL A 235 16.28 2.69 0.17
C VAL A 235 15.11 2.44 1.13
N PHE A 236 14.71 1.18 1.31
CA PHE A 236 13.53 0.80 2.08
C PHE A 236 13.84 0.10 3.41
N ARG A 237 15.12 -0.23 3.66
CA ARG A 237 15.60 -0.84 4.90
C ARG A 237 15.60 0.13 6.09
N ASP A 238 15.75 1.42 5.82
CA ASP A 238 15.85 2.50 6.81
C ASP A 238 14.55 3.34 6.89
#